data_AF-A0A426WZZ9-F1
#
_entry.id   AF-A0A426WZZ9-F1
#
_cell.length_a   1.000
_cell.length_b   1.000
_cell.length_c   1.000
_cell.angle_alpha   90.00
_cell.angle_beta   90.00
_cell.angle_gamma   90.00
#
_symmetry.space_group_name_H-M   'P 1'
#
loop_
_entity.id
_entity.type
_entity.pdbx_description
1 polymer ?
#
loop_
_entity_poly.entity_id
_entity_poly.type
_entity_poly.pdbx_seq_one_letter_code
_entity_poly.pdbx_strand_id
1 'polypeptide(L)'
;MDYWIKQLQEELDALKSDGGPEAIAKVEGRASELQEELEKTRRERDEELRRHEASEKELHEVRSNLAEAHRLLKEARVRARKMDDELLQAVKALESTRAELPKQTVVQYKESLDLKEGLKRMGRVTYEYGYRVALARFHARHPYVEVEENPFTVHPKDDLMPMVGNRHLTTRSRPSLDL
;
A
#
# COMPACT_ATOMS: atom_id res chain seq x y z
N MET A 1 17.33 -99.48 51.09
CA MET A 1 17.16 -98.01 51.22
C MET A 1 18.47 -97.28 50.96
N ASP A 2 19.58 -97.80 51.48
CA ASP A 2 20.88 -97.10 51.46
C ASP A 2 21.58 -97.02 50.09
N TYR A 3 21.29 -97.94 49.16
CA TYR A 3 21.90 -97.94 47.82
C TYR A 3 21.43 -96.77 46.94
N TRP A 4 20.14 -96.43 47.03
CA TRP A 4 19.56 -95.32 46.27
C TRP A 4 20.05 -93.95 46.78
N ILE A 5 20.27 -93.84 48.09
CA ILE A 5 20.87 -92.65 48.71
C ILE A 5 22.33 -92.49 48.27
N LYS A 6 23.11 -93.58 48.22
CA LYS A 6 24.51 -93.52 47.72
C LYS A 6 24.58 -93.15 46.25
N GLN A 7 23.72 -93.73 45.41
CA GLN A 7 23.69 -93.42 43.99
C GLN A 7 23.29 -91.96 43.74
N LEU A 8 22.31 -91.43 44.46
CA LEU A 8 21.98 -90.01 44.39
C LEU A 8 23.10 -89.11 44.90
N GLN A 9 23.86 -89.53 45.91
CA GLN A 9 25.01 -88.79 46.42
C GLN A 9 26.15 -88.76 45.39
N GLU A 10 26.44 -89.89 44.74
CA GLU A 10 27.43 -90.01 43.66
C GLU A 10 27.02 -89.20 42.42
N GLU A 11 25.75 -89.21 42.04
CA GLU A 11 25.24 -88.36 40.95
C GLU A 11 25.33 -86.87 41.31
N LEU A 12 25.07 -86.50 42.57
CA LEU A 12 25.23 -85.13 43.07
C LEU A 12 26.70 -84.67 43.07
N ASP A 13 27.61 -85.53 43.49
CA ASP A 13 29.05 -85.23 43.53
C ASP A 13 29.67 -85.24 42.13
N ALA A 14 29.19 -86.12 41.24
CA ALA A 14 29.53 -86.09 39.81
C ALA A 14 29.05 -84.81 39.14
N LEU A 15 27.81 -84.35 39.41
CA LEU A 15 27.31 -83.06 38.92
C LEU A 15 28.11 -81.87 39.46
N LYS A 16 28.51 -81.90 40.74
CA LYS A 16 29.38 -80.88 41.35
C LYS A 16 30.81 -80.90 40.80
N SER A 17 31.30 -82.07 40.41
CA SER A 17 32.61 -82.25 39.77
C SER A 17 32.59 -81.86 38.29
N ASP A 18 31.48 -82.07 37.59
CA ASP A 18 31.30 -81.77 36.16
C ASP A 18 31.14 -80.26 35.93
N GLY A 19 30.44 -79.57 36.83
CA GLY A 19 30.49 -78.12 36.97
C GLY A 19 31.78 -77.63 37.65
N GLY A 20 32.93 -77.91 37.05
CA GLY A 20 34.23 -77.59 37.64
C GLY A 20 34.39 -76.10 38.01
N PRO A 21 35.17 -75.77 39.06
CA PRO A 21 35.37 -74.39 39.53
C PRO A 21 35.89 -73.44 38.43
N GLU A 22 36.58 -73.96 37.41
CA GLU A 22 37.02 -73.19 36.24
C GLU A 22 35.85 -72.76 35.32
N ALA A 23 34.82 -73.60 35.15
CA ALA A 23 33.64 -73.26 34.37
C ALA A 23 32.80 -72.18 35.08
N ILE A 24 32.68 -72.28 36.41
CA ILE A 24 32.01 -71.28 37.25
C ILE A 24 32.74 -69.93 37.17
N ALA A 25 34.07 -69.91 37.32
CA ALA A 25 34.86 -68.68 37.20
C ALA A 25 34.75 -68.01 35.82
N LYS A 26 34.69 -68.78 34.73
CA LYS A 26 34.45 -68.24 33.37
C LYS A 26 33.05 -67.64 33.22
N VAL A 27 32.03 -68.24 33.82
CA VAL A 27 30.66 -67.70 33.81
C VAL A 27 30.57 -66.41 34.63
N GLU A 28 31.19 -66.36 35.81
CA GLU A 28 31.23 -65.18 36.67
C GLU A 28 31.98 -64.00 36.04
N GLY A 29 33.12 -64.27 35.36
CA GLY A 29 33.84 -63.26 34.60
C GLY A 29 32.98 -62.67 33.48
N ARG A 30 32.31 -63.52 32.69
CA ARG A 30 31.37 -63.08 31.64
C ARG A 30 30.17 -62.31 32.19
N ALA A 31 29.65 -62.71 33.35
CA ALA A 31 28.57 -62.00 34.03
C ALA A 31 29.01 -60.59 34.47
N SER A 32 30.26 -60.44 34.92
CA SER A 32 30.83 -59.15 35.33
C SER A 32 31.05 -58.21 34.14
N GLU A 33 31.58 -58.71 33.03
CA GLU A 33 31.73 -57.95 31.77
C GLU A 33 30.37 -57.48 31.23
N LEU A 34 29.36 -58.37 31.21
CA LEU A 34 28.00 -58.02 30.81
C LEU A 34 27.37 -56.97 31.74
N GLN A 35 27.65 -57.04 33.04
CA GLN A 35 27.18 -56.05 34.00
C GLN A 35 27.81 -54.67 33.75
N GLU A 36 29.10 -54.61 33.44
CA GLU A 36 29.78 -53.35 33.11
C GLU A 36 29.21 -52.71 31.83
N GLU A 37 28.99 -53.49 30.77
CA GLU A 37 28.38 -53.02 29.52
C GLU A 37 26.92 -52.57 29.74
N LEU A 38 26.15 -53.24 30.59
CA LEU A 38 24.81 -52.78 30.98
C LEU A 38 24.84 -51.43 31.70
N GLU A 39 25.78 -51.24 32.62
CA GLU A 39 25.95 -49.97 33.33
C GLU A 39 26.44 -48.85 32.40
N LYS A 40 27.29 -49.18 31.42
CA LYS A 40 27.73 -48.23 30.40
C LYS A 40 26.57 -47.79 29.49
N THR A 41 25.82 -48.74 28.93
CA THR A 41 24.67 -48.45 28.08
C THR A 41 23.56 -47.69 28.83
N ARG A 42 23.35 -47.97 30.12
CA ARG A 42 22.46 -47.17 30.98
C ARG A 42 22.88 -45.71 31.06
N ARG A 43 24.17 -45.44 31.30
CA ARG A 43 24.70 -44.06 31.36
C ARG A 43 24.55 -43.34 30.01
N GLU A 44 24.88 -44.02 28.91
CA GLU A 44 24.74 -43.46 27.56
C GLU A 44 23.28 -43.11 27.25
N ARG A 45 22.33 -43.98 27.63
CA ARG A 45 20.89 -43.73 27.47
C ARG A 45 20.40 -42.53 28.29
N ASP A 46 20.88 -42.36 29.52
CA ASP A 46 20.52 -41.21 30.36
C ASP A 46 21.07 -39.90 29.77
N GLU A 47 22.28 -39.92 29.19
CA GLU A 47 22.83 -38.76 28.48
C GLU A 47 22.04 -38.41 27.23
N GLU A 48 21.68 -39.40 26.41
CA GLU A 48 20.81 -39.19 25.25
C GLU A 48 19.46 -38.60 25.65
N LEU A 49 18.86 -39.10 26.73
CA LEU A 49 17.59 -38.59 27.23
C LEU A 49 17.71 -37.11 27.63
N ARG A 50 18.79 -36.73 28.34
CA ARG A 50 19.04 -35.32 28.69
C ARG A 50 19.23 -34.45 27.45
N ARG A 51 19.95 -34.95 26.43
CA ARG A 51 20.13 -34.24 25.15
C ARG A 51 18.79 -34.07 24.42
N HIS A 52 17.93 -35.09 24.43
CA HIS A 52 16.59 -35.05 23.86
C HIS A 52 15.69 -34.05 24.58
N GLU A 53 15.67 -34.05 25.91
CA GLU A 53 14.89 -33.09 26.70
C GLU A 53 15.35 -31.64 26.45
N ALA A 54 16.65 -31.40 26.28
CA ALA A 54 17.17 -30.09 25.94
C ALA A 54 16.71 -29.64 24.54
N SER A 55 16.83 -30.52 23.54
CA SER A 55 16.41 -30.18 22.17
C SER A 55 14.90 -30.02 22.04
N GLU A 56 14.09 -30.75 22.82
CA GLU A 56 12.64 -30.53 22.87
C GLU A 56 12.27 -29.15 23.42
N LYS A 57 12.97 -28.67 24.46
CA LYS A 57 12.77 -27.31 25.01
C LYS A 57 13.12 -26.25 23.97
N GLU A 58 14.24 -26.41 23.27
CA GLU A 58 14.63 -25.50 22.19
C GLU A 58 13.62 -25.51 21.03
N LEU A 59 13.14 -26.69 20.63
CA LEU A 59 12.10 -26.82 19.60
C LEU A 59 10.80 -26.13 20.01
N HIS A 60 10.42 -26.22 21.28
CA HIS A 60 9.24 -25.54 21.79
C HIS A 60 9.39 -24.01 21.71
N GLU A 61 10.55 -23.49 22.11
CA GLU A 61 10.86 -22.05 22.01
C GLU A 61 10.84 -21.56 20.57
N VAL A 62 11.49 -22.28 19.64
CA VAL A 62 11.48 -21.94 18.21
C VAL A 62 10.05 -21.96 17.65
N ARG A 63 9.22 -22.95 18.02
CA ARG A 63 7.81 -23.00 17.61
C ARG A 63 7.00 -21.81 18.12
N SER A 64 7.24 -21.40 19.37
CA SER A 64 6.60 -20.20 19.94
C SER A 64 7.01 -18.93 19.19
N ASN A 65 8.31 -18.75 18.95
CA ASN A 65 8.85 -17.61 18.20
C ASN A 65 8.30 -17.56 16.76
N LEU A 66 8.16 -18.71 16.10
CA LEU A 66 7.55 -18.80 14.78
C LEU A 66 6.08 -18.38 14.79
N ALA A 67 5.32 -18.79 15.81
CA ALA A 67 3.93 -18.37 15.97
C ALA A 67 3.81 -16.86 16.17
N GLU A 68 4.69 -16.27 16.96
CA GLU A 68 4.74 -14.82 17.20
C GLU A 68 5.13 -14.05 15.92
N ALA A 69 6.15 -14.51 15.21
CA ALA A 69 6.55 -13.92 13.92
C ALA A 69 5.40 -13.96 12.90
N HIS A 70 4.66 -15.07 12.82
CA HIS A 70 3.47 -15.16 11.98
C HIS A 70 2.35 -14.19 12.39
N ARG A 71 2.15 -13.97 13.69
CA ARG A 71 1.19 -12.99 14.22
C ARG A 71 1.58 -11.57 13.79
N LEU A 72 2.83 -11.18 14.00
CA LEU A 72 3.36 -9.87 13.63
C LEU A 72 3.28 -9.62 12.11
N LEU A 73 3.56 -10.64 11.30
CA LEU A 73 3.43 -10.55 9.85
C LEU A 73 1.97 -10.24 9.42
N LYS A 74 0.98 -10.89 10.04
CA LYS A 74 -0.44 -10.62 9.76
C LYS A 74 -0.81 -9.20 10.15
N GLU A 75 -0.37 -8.71 11.30
CA GLU A 75 -0.59 -7.32 11.69
C GLU A 75 0.08 -6.32 10.75
N ALA A 76 1.33 -6.56 10.36
CA ALA A 76 2.06 -5.71 9.42
C ALA A 76 1.36 -5.63 8.07
N ARG A 77 0.81 -6.75 7.58
CA ARG A 77 -0.02 -6.77 6.35
C ARG A 77 -1.29 -5.93 6.47
N VAL A 78 -1.97 -5.99 7.62
CA VAL A 78 -3.16 -5.16 7.87
C VAL A 78 -2.78 -3.67 7.92
N ARG A 79 -1.68 -3.34 8.61
CA ARG A 79 -1.17 -1.96 8.66
C ARG A 79 -0.77 -1.44 7.27
N ALA A 80 -0.10 -2.25 6.46
CA ALA A 80 0.28 -1.89 5.09
C ALA A 80 -0.95 -1.57 4.22
N ARG A 81 -1.96 -2.44 4.23
CA ARG A 81 -3.21 -2.20 3.49
C ARG A 81 -3.89 -0.89 3.90
N LYS A 82 -3.91 -0.59 5.19
CA LYS A 82 -4.48 0.67 5.70
C LYS A 82 -3.73 1.89 5.16
N MET A 83 -2.40 1.85 5.14
CA MET A 83 -1.60 2.95 4.56
C MET A 83 -1.83 3.09 3.05
N ASP A 84 -1.98 1.97 2.33
CA ASP A 84 -2.29 2.00 0.90
C ASP A 84 -3.67 2.66 0.65
N ASP A 85 -4.67 2.36 1.47
CA ASP A 85 -6.01 2.97 1.39
C ASP A 85 -5.96 4.49 1.69
N GLU A 86 -5.20 4.90 2.71
CA GLU A 86 -4.97 6.31 3.05
C GLU A 86 -4.25 7.05 1.91
N LEU A 87 -3.23 6.43 1.31
CA LEU A 87 -2.50 6.97 0.16
C LEU A 87 -3.41 7.10 -1.05
N LEU A 88 -4.24 6.10 -1.33
CA LEU A 88 -5.22 6.15 -2.41
C LEU A 88 -6.22 7.30 -2.21
N GLN A 89 -6.67 7.53 -0.97
CA GLN A 89 -7.55 8.66 -0.64
C GLN A 89 -6.85 10.00 -0.87
N ALA A 90 -5.59 10.15 -0.45
CA ALA A 90 -4.80 11.36 -0.65
C ALA A 90 -4.56 11.65 -2.14
N VAL A 91 -4.23 10.63 -2.93
CA VAL A 91 -4.05 10.76 -4.38
C VAL A 91 -5.35 11.22 -5.05
N LYS A 92 -6.50 10.63 -4.72
CA LYS A 92 -7.80 11.07 -5.25
C LYS A 92 -8.11 12.53 -4.90
N ALA A 93 -7.81 12.96 -3.66
CA ALA A 93 -7.98 14.35 -3.25
C ALA A 93 -7.08 15.29 -4.06
N LEU A 94 -5.81 14.92 -4.27
CA LEU A 94 -4.86 15.69 -5.08
C LEU A 94 -5.30 15.78 -6.55
N GLU A 95 -5.74 14.68 -7.14
CA GLU A 95 -6.27 14.68 -8.51
C GLU A 95 -7.49 15.58 -8.64
N SER A 96 -8.39 15.55 -7.66
CA SER A 96 -9.58 16.41 -7.66
C SER A 96 -9.21 17.91 -7.58
N THR A 97 -8.26 18.27 -6.72
CA THR A 97 -7.79 19.67 -6.62
C THR A 97 -7.07 20.10 -7.89
N ARG A 98 -6.22 19.25 -8.47
CA ARG A 98 -5.57 19.49 -9.76
C ARG A 98 -6.58 19.69 -10.90
N ALA A 99 -7.72 19.00 -10.88
CA ALA A 99 -8.78 19.18 -11.87
C ALA A 99 -9.56 20.49 -11.70
N GLU A 100 -9.69 21.00 -10.47
CA GLU A 100 -10.39 22.26 -10.18
C GLU A 100 -9.55 23.52 -10.46
N LEU A 101 -8.24 23.46 -10.19
CA LEU A 101 -7.32 24.58 -10.45
C LEU A 101 -7.46 25.19 -11.86
N PRO A 102 -7.37 24.43 -12.97
CA PRO A 102 -7.49 25.01 -14.31
C PRO A 102 -8.90 25.57 -14.59
N LYS A 103 -9.96 24.99 -14.01
CA LYS A 103 -11.32 25.52 -14.15
C LYS A 103 -11.40 26.92 -13.54
N GLN A 104 -10.85 27.09 -12.34
CA GLN A 104 -10.80 28.38 -11.66
C GLN A 104 -9.93 29.38 -12.42
N THR A 105 -8.73 28.99 -12.87
CA THR A 105 -7.84 29.85 -13.65
C THR A 105 -8.49 30.31 -14.96
N VAL A 106 -9.20 29.44 -15.66
CA VAL A 106 -9.93 29.82 -16.89
C VAL A 106 -11.04 30.82 -16.61
N VAL A 107 -11.80 30.65 -15.52
CA VAL A 107 -12.82 31.61 -15.11
C VAL A 107 -12.19 32.97 -14.80
N GLN A 108 -11.12 33.00 -14.00
CA GLN A 108 -10.39 34.24 -13.69
C GLN A 108 -9.82 34.91 -14.94
N TYR A 109 -9.25 34.13 -15.87
CA TYR A 109 -8.74 34.64 -17.13
C TYR A 109 -9.83 35.28 -17.97
N LYS A 110 -11.01 34.65 -18.06
CA LYS A 110 -12.18 35.19 -18.77
C LYS A 110 -12.67 36.51 -18.16
N GLU A 111 -12.50 36.68 -16.86
CA GLU A 111 -12.92 37.88 -16.13
C GLU A 111 -11.88 39.00 -16.15
N SER A 112 -10.61 38.68 -16.46
CA SER A 112 -9.49 39.63 -16.48
C SER A 112 -9.73 40.82 -17.43
N LEU A 113 -9.24 41.99 -17.02
CA LEU A 113 -9.37 43.22 -17.80
C LEU A 113 -8.58 43.12 -19.11
N ASP A 114 -7.39 42.54 -19.07
CA ASP A 114 -6.51 42.41 -20.24
C ASP A 114 -7.15 41.61 -21.37
N LEU A 115 -7.84 40.50 -21.04
CA LEU A 115 -8.57 39.73 -22.04
C LEU A 115 -9.73 40.55 -22.61
N LYS A 116 -10.53 41.18 -21.74
CA LYS A 116 -11.69 41.98 -22.18
C LYS A 116 -11.26 43.13 -23.10
N GLU A 117 -10.18 43.82 -22.75
CA GLU A 117 -9.64 44.92 -23.54
C GLU A 117 -9.00 44.42 -24.83
N GLY A 118 -8.28 43.29 -24.77
CA GLY A 118 -7.79 42.59 -25.96
C GLY A 118 -8.91 42.22 -26.93
N LEU A 119 -10.04 41.70 -26.43
CA LEU A 119 -11.22 41.37 -27.23
C LEU A 119 -11.86 42.61 -27.87
N LYS A 120 -11.94 43.74 -27.16
CA LYS A 120 -12.42 45.01 -27.76
C LYS A 120 -11.52 45.46 -28.90
N ARG A 121 -10.20 45.40 -28.71
CA ARG A 121 -9.22 45.74 -29.75
C ARG A 121 -9.33 44.80 -30.94
N MET A 122 -9.40 43.49 -30.71
CA MET A 122 -9.60 42.50 -31.77
C MET A 122 -10.90 42.73 -32.55
N GLY A 123 -12.00 43.02 -31.86
CA GLY A 123 -13.29 43.32 -32.50
C GLY A 123 -13.24 44.56 -33.39
N ARG A 124 -12.50 45.60 -32.99
CA ARG A 124 -12.28 46.79 -33.84
C ARG A 124 -11.50 46.45 -35.10
N VAL A 125 -10.39 45.71 -34.96
CA VAL A 125 -9.54 45.32 -36.10
C VAL A 125 -10.32 44.46 -37.10
N THR A 126 -11.12 43.49 -36.63
CA THR A 126 -11.91 42.64 -37.52
C THR A 126 -13.05 43.40 -38.19
N TYR A 127 -13.71 44.32 -37.48
CA TYR A 127 -14.76 45.16 -38.04
C TYR A 127 -14.20 46.12 -39.09
N GLU A 128 -13.06 46.77 -38.82
CA GLU A 128 -12.37 47.66 -39.76
C GLU A 128 -11.93 46.89 -41.02
N TYR A 129 -11.34 45.71 -40.84
CA TYR A 129 -10.95 44.86 -41.97
C TYR A 129 -12.17 44.47 -42.82
N GLY A 130 -13.25 44.02 -42.19
CA GLY A 130 -14.50 43.68 -42.86
C GLY A 130 -15.10 44.87 -43.62
N TYR A 131 -15.09 46.05 -43.00
CA TYR A 131 -15.55 47.29 -43.62
C TYR A 131 -14.73 47.65 -44.87
N ARG A 132 -13.39 47.63 -44.78
CA ARG A 132 -12.51 47.91 -45.93
C ARG A 132 -12.78 46.95 -47.09
N VAL A 133 -12.96 45.67 -46.81
CA VAL A 133 -13.28 44.66 -47.83
C VAL A 133 -14.67 44.92 -48.45
N ALA A 134 -15.68 45.21 -47.63
CA ALA A 134 -17.03 45.52 -48.10
C ALA A 134 -17.06 46.80 -48.95
N LEU A 135 -16.35 47.84 -48.52
CA LEU A 135 -16.22 49.10 -49.24
C LEU A 135 -15.55 48.89 -50.61
N ALA A 136 -14.43 48.16 -50.66
CA ALA A 136 -13.78 47.83 -51.93
C ALA A 136 -14.72 47.09 -52.90
N ARG A 137 -15.52 46.14 -52.38
CA ARG A 137 -16.53 45.43 -53.18
C ARG A 137 -17.67 46.33 -53.65
N PHE A 138 -18.10 47.28 -52.81
CA PHE A 138 -19.13 48.25 -53.16
C PHE A 138 -18.66 49.17 -54.29
N HIS A 139 -17.47 49.74 -54.16
CA HIS A 139 -16.86 50.60 -55.18
C HIS A 139 -16.66 49.86 -56.52
N ALA A 140 -16.31 48.57 -56.47
CA ALA A 140 -16.19 47.76 -57.68
C ALA A 140 -17.54 47.58 -58.43
N ARG A 141 -18.68 47.69 -57.73
CA ARG A 141 -20.02 47.56 -58.31
C ARG A 141 -20.67 48.92 -58.64
N HIS A 142 -20.32 49.96 -57.90
CA HIS A 142 -20.94 51.29 -58.01
C HIS A 142 -19.85 52.39 -58.04
N PRO A 143 -19.14 52.56 -59.18
CA PRO A 143 -17.91 53.37 -59.23
C PRO A 143 -18.08 54.88 -59.02
N TYR A 144 -19.31 55.40 -59.14
CA TYR A 144 -19.60 56.84 -59.13
C TYR A 144 -20.42 57.30 -57.92
N VAL A 145 -20.64 56.42 -56.93
CA VAL A 145 -21.39 56.75 -55.71
C VAL A 145 -20.39 57.10 -54.62
N GLU A 146 -20.43 58.34 -54.13
CA GLU A 146 -19.64 58.78 -52.99
C GLU A 146 -20.19 58.15 -51.70
N VAL A 147 -19.30 57.58 -50.89
CA VAL A 147 -19.62 57.01 -49.57
C VAL A 147 -18.99 57.91 -48.52
N GLU A 148 -19.77 58.22 -47.47
CA GLU A 148 -19.38 59.07 -46.33
C GLU A 148 -18.12 58.54 -45.61
N GLU A 149 -17.40 59.45 -44.94
CA GLU A 149 -16.05 59.25 -44.38
C GLU A 149 -15.91 57.97 -43.53
N ASN A 150 -14.74 57.33 -43.64
CA ASN A 150 -14.43 56.11 -42.90
C ASN A 150 -14.52 56.37 -41.37
N PRO A 151 -15.46 55.72 -40.64
CA PRO A 151 -15.66 55.96 -39.21
C PRO A 151 -14.44 55.65 -38.32
N PHE A 152 -13.39 55.01 -38.87
CA PHE A 152 -12.17 54.62 -38.15
C PHE A 152 -10.98 55.56 -38.34
N THR A 153 -11.10 56.66 -39.09
CA THR A 153 -9.99 57.62 -39.31
C THR A 153 -9.79 58.62 -38.18
N VAL A 154 -10.70 58.67 -37.18
CA VAL A 154 -10.60 59.55 -36.02
C VAL A 154 -9.53 59.07 -35.02
N HIS A 155 -8.59 59.97 -34.68
CA HIS A 155 -7.42 59.75 -33.82
C HIS A 155 -7.76 59.55 -32.31
N PRO A 156 -6.86 58.94 -31.51
CA PRO A 156 -7.14 58.32 -30.19
C PRO A 156 -7.25 59.32 -29.03
N LYS A 157 -8.17 60.28 -29.11
CA LYS A 157 -8.47 61.22 -28.00
C LYS A 157 -9.78 60.90 -27.26
N ASP A 158 -10.52 59.91 -27.74
CA ASP A 158 -11.80 59.47 -27.16
C ASP A 158 -11.68 58.34 -26.13
N ASP A 159 -10.47 58.04 -25.66
CA ASP A 159 -10.18 57.06 -24.59
C ASP A 159 -10.78 57.46 -23.21
N LEU A 160 -11.53 58.57 -23.12
CA LEU A 160 -12.16 59.07 -21.90
C LEU A 160 -13.69 58.94 -21.87
N MET A 161 -14.33 58.29 -22.84
CA MET A 161 -15.78 58.08 -22.79
C MET A 161 -16.12 56.81 -21.98
N PRO A 162 -16.66 56.91 -20.74
CA PRO A 162 -17.25 55.76 -20.11
C PRO A 162 -18.52 55.44 -20.90
N MET A 163 -18.60 54.24 -21.49
CA MET A 163 -19.91 53.71 -21.85
C MET A 163 -20.72 53.63 -20.56
N VAL A 164 -21.76 54.46 -20.48
CA VAL A 164 -22.72 54.53 -19.37
C VAL A 164 -23.11 53.12 -18.97
N GLY A 165 -22.55 52.67 -17.83
CA GLY A 165 -23.01 51.48 -17.15
C GLY A 165 -24.44 51.73 -16.71
N ASN A 166 -25.34 50.87 -17.15
CA ASN A 166 -26.74 50.85 -16.75
C ASN A 166 -26.85 51.11 -15.24
N ARG A 167 -27.44 52.25 -14.90
CA ARG A 167 -27.92 52.55 -13.55
C ARG A 167 -28.94 51.50 -13.18
N HIS A 168 -28.76 50.93 -11.99
CA HIS A 168 -29.76 50.18 -11.24
C HIS A 168 -31.16 50.74 -11.50
N LEU A 169 -32.05 49.91 -12.03
CA LEU A 169 -33.48 50.16 -11.94
C LEU A 169 -33.86 49.94 -10.48
N THR A 170 -33.86 51.03 -9.70
CA THR A 170 -34.52 51.05 -8.41
C THR A 170 -36.00 50.79 -8.65
N THR A 171 -36.49 49.71 -8.04
CA THR A 171 -37.88 49.32 -7.99
C THR A 171 -38.73 50.47 -7.43
N ARG A 172 -39.57 51.05 -8.28
CA ARG A 172 -40.59 52.01 -7.86
C ARG A 172 -41.74 51.23 -7.24
N SER A 173 -41.73 51.12 -5.91
CA SER A 173 -42.87 50.62 -5.14
C SER A 173 -44.07 51.54 -5.37
N ARG A 174 -45.21 50.96 -5.75
CA ARG A 174 -46.49 51.67 -5.94
C ARG A 174 -47.08 52.02 -4.56
N PRO A 175 -47.68 53.22 -4.37
CA PRO A 175 -48.54 53.46 -3.23
C PRO A 175 -49.94 52.87 -3.53
N SER A 176 -50.41 51.97 -2.67
CA SER A 176 -51.80 51.54 -2.62
C SER A 176 -52.63 52.59 -1.88
N LEU A 177 -53.61 53.17 -2.57
CA LEU A 177 -54.73 53.91 -1.98
C LEU A 177 -55.93 52.96 -1.89
N ASP A 178 -56.33 52.72 -0.64
CA ASP A 178 -57.57 52.23 -0.03
C ASP A 178 -58.71 51.63 -0.87
N LEU A 179 -59.19 50.47 -0.42
CA LEU A 179 -60.53 50.26 0.18
C LEU A 179 -60.60 48.93 0.94
#